data_AF-A0A4Y4CUX1-F1
#
_entry.id   AF-A0A4Y4CUX1-F1
#
_cell.length_a   1.000
_cell.length_b   1.000
_cell.length_c   1.000
_cell.angle_alpha   90.00
_cell.angle_beta   90.00
_cell.angle_gamma   90.00
#
_symmetry.space_group_name_H-M   'P 1'
#
loop_
_entity.id
_entity.type
_entity.pdbx_description
1 polymer ?
#
loop_
_entity_poly.entity_id
_entity_poly.type
_entity_poly.pdbx_seq_one_letter_code
_entity_poly.pdbx_strand_id
1 'polypeptide(L)' 'MMDKIYCYHCMSYHRPENMRQVTTRAGVRWRCIRSIEAARNTTAARDAFGVRQTELNRSRSLAEQERVMREYRRPDYRC' A
#
# COMPACT_ATOMS: atom_id res chain seq x y z
N MET A 1 -17.81 9.97 -8.01
CA MET A 1 -16.67 9.63 -7.13
C MET A 1 -15.84 8.57 -7.84
N MET A 2 -14.52 8.70 -7.94
CA MET A 2 -13.70 7.57 -8.40
C MET A 2 -13.57 6.59 -7.24
N ASP A 3 -14.24 5.45 -7.35
CA ASP A 3 -14.01 4.34 -6.43
C ASP A 3 -12.53 4.01 -6.44
N LYS A 4 -11.94 3.82 -5.25
CA LYS A 4 -10.57 3.35 -5.12
C LYS A 4 -10.57 2.07 -4.30
N ILE A 5 -9.82 1.09 -4.77
CA ILE A 5 -9.71 -0.23 -4.15
C ILE A 5 -8.39 -0.29 -3.38
N TYR A 6 -8.43 -0.87 -2.19
CA TYR A 6 -7.25 -1.06 -1.37
C TYR A 6 -6.37 -2.20 -1.91
N CYS A 7 -5.08 -1.92 -2.09
CA CYS A 7 -4.08 -2.91 -2.49
C CYS A 7 -3.33 -3.43 -1.28
N TYR A 8 -3.39 -4.74 -1.08
CA TYR A 8 -2.70 -5.42 0.03
C TYR A 8 -1.18 -5.49 -0.12
N HIS A 9 -0.63 -5.19 -1.29
CA HIS A 9 0.82 -5.20 -1.51
C HIS A 9 1.44 -3.81 -1.30
N CYS A 10 0.82 -2.79 -1.89
CA CYS A 10 1.29 -1.41 -1.77
C CYS A 10 0.78 -0.70 -0.51
N MET A 11 -0.09 -1.33 0.27
CA MET A 11 -0.76 -0.76 1.43
C MET A 11 -1.39 0.61 1.11
N SER A 12 -2.00 0.72 -0.08
CA SER A 12 -2.53 1.97 -0.61
C SER A 12 -3.72 1.76 -1.54
N TYR A 13 -4.46 2.84 -1.82
CA TYR A 13 -5.62 2.83 -2.68
C TYR A 13 -5.28 3.12 -4.15
N HIS A 14 -5.85 2.34 -5.07
CA HIS A 14 -5.69 2.50 -6.51
C HIS A 14 -7.05 2.55 -7.22
N ARG A 15 -7.05 3.03 -8.46
CA ARG A 15 -8.23 2.95 -9.34
C ARG A 15 -8.54 1.48 -9.68
N PRO A 16 -9.82 1.08 -9.76
CA PRO A 16 -10.25 -0.27 -10.10
C PRO A 16 -9.62 -0.82 -11.38
N GLU A 17 -9.44 0.04 -12.38
CA GLU A 17 -8.80 -0.26 -13.66
C GLU A 17 -7.39 -0.86 -13.51
N ASN A 18 -6.68 -0.49 -12.43
CA ASN A 18 -5.32 -0.94 -12.14
C ASN A 18 -5.26 -2.09 -11.13
N MET A 19 -6.38 -2.72 -10.83
CA MET A 19 -6.52 -3.66 -9.72
C MET A 19 -7.06 -5.02 -10.19
N ARG A 20 -6.57 -6.08 -9.57
CA ARG A 20 -7.05 -7.45 -9.80
C ARG A 20 -7.15 -8.22 -8.49
N GLN A 21 -8.15 -9.08 -8.42
CA GLN A 21 -8.25 -10.07 -7.36
C GLN A 21 -7.27 -11.21 -7.64
N VAL A 22 -6.53 -11.59 -6.60
CA VAL A 22 -5.58 -12.70 -6.65
C VAL A 22 -5.92 -13.68 -5.54
N THR A 23 -6.10 -14.94 -5.91
CA THR A 23 -6.31 -16.02 -4.95
C THR A 23 -5.03 -16.30 -4.18
N THR A 24 -5.12 -16.32 -2.86
CA THR A 24 -4.05 -16.72 -1.95
C THR A 24 -4.54 -17.90 -1.11
N ARG A 25 -3.63 -18.58 -0.40
CA ARG A 25 -4.01 -19.68 0.51
C ARG A 25 -5.03 -19.24 1.59
N ALA A 26 -5.00 -17.96 1.99
CA ALA A 26 -5.90 -17.39 2.99
C ALA A 26 -7.16 -16.73 2.40
N GLY A 27 -7.43 -16.92 1.10
CA GLY A 27 -8.57 -16.33 0.41
C GLY A 27 -8.18 -15.32 -0.68
N VAL A 28 -9.15 -14.57 -1.17
CA VAL A 28 -8.98 -13.65 -2.29
C VAL A 28 -8.56 -12.27 -1.81
N ARG A 29 -7.51 -11.71 -2.41
CA ARG A 29 -6.99 -10.37 -2.07
C ARG A 29 -6.87 -9.49 -3.29
N TRP A 30 -7.16 -8.20 -3.11
CA TRP A 30 -6.93 -7.19 -4.13
C TRP A 30 -5.45 -6.78 -4.18
N ARG A 31 -4.86 -6.84 -5.38
CA ARG A 31 -3.50 -6.39 -5.68
C ARG A 31 -3.48 -5.55 -6.95
N CYS A 32 -2.55 -4.62 -7.04
CA CYS A 32 -2.41 -3.79 -8.24
C CYS A 32 -1.70 -4.59 -9.33
N ILE A 33 -2.04 -4.32 -10.60
CA ILE A 33 -1.47 -5.02 -11.77
C ILE A 33 0.06 -4.97 -11.73
N ARG A 34 0.64 -3.79 -11.42
CA ARG A 34 2.10 -3.61 -11.24
C ARG A 34 2.73 -4.62 -10.28
N SER A 35 2.11 -4.86 -9.13
CA SER A 35 2.65 -5.82 -8.15
C SER A 35 2.53 -7.28 -8.61
N ILE A 36 1.50 -7.57 -9.41
CA ILE A 36 1.27 -8.91 -9.96
C ILE A 36 2.29 -9.21 -11.06
N GLU A 37 2.54 -8.24 -11.94
CA GLU A 37 3.55 -8.34 -12.99
C GLU A 37 4.96 -8.44 -12.41
N ALA A 38 5.28 -7.63 -11.39
CA ALA A 38 6.56 -7.72 -10.71
C ALA A 38 6.82 -9.11 -10.10
N ALA A 39 5.77 -9.78 -9.62
CA ALA A 39 5.89 -11.14 -9.09
C ALA A 39 6.18 -12.19 -10.19
N ARG A 40 5.81 -11.93 -11.44
CA ARG A 40 6.05 -12.81 -12.59
C ARG A 40 7.45 -12.68 -13.18
N ASN A 41 8.19 -11.63 -12.84
CA ASN A 41 9.56 -11.44 -13.31
C ASN A 41 10.56 -12.43 -12.67
N THR A 42 11.82 -12.33 -13.11
CA THR A 42 12.94 -13.08 -12.51
C THR A 42 13.03 -12.84 -11.01
N THR A 43 13.57 -13.81 -10.27
CA THR A 43 13.69 -13.72 -8.79
C THR A 43 14.43 -12.46 -8.36
N ALA A 44 15.56 -12.14 -9.01
CA ALA A 44 16.31 -10.90 -8.71
C ALA A 44 15.47 -9.62 -8.91
N ALA A 45 14.68 -9.55 -9.99
CA ALA A 45 13.82 -8.39 -10.25
C ALA A 45 12.65 -8.31 -9.25
N ARG A 46 12.09 -9.46 -8.86
CA ARG A 46 11.04 -9.55 -7.84
C ARG A 46 11.55 -9.08 -6.48
N ASP A 47 12.73 -9.51 -6.07
CA ASP A 47 13.30 -9.18 -4.77
C ASP A 47 13.67 -7.71 -4.69
N ALA A 48 14.32 -7.18 -5.75
CA ALA A 48 14.62 -5.76 -5.85
C ALA A 48 13.34 -4.90 -5.81
N PHE A 49 12.26 -5.35 -6.45
CA PHE A 49 10.96 -4.68 -6.36
C PHE A 49 10.37 -4.76 -4.95
N GLY A 50 10.47 -5.92 -4.30
CA GLY A 50 9.99 -6.14 -2.92
C GLY A 50 10.69 -5.24 -1.90
N VAL A 51 12.01 -5.09 -2.00
CA VAL A 51 12.81 -4.18 -1.15
C VAL A 51 12.29 -2.74 -1.31
N ARG A 52 12.26 -2.24 -2.55
CA ARG A 52 11.77 -0.88 -2.83
C ARG A 52 10.34 -0.66 -2.33
N GLN A 53 9.44 -1.63 -2.53
CA GLN A 53 8.06 -1.50 -2.08
C GLN A 53 7.95 -1.51 -0.55
N THR A 54 8.80 -2.28 0.14
CA THR A 54 8.84 -2.31 1.61
C THR A 54 9.31 -0.97 2.17
N GLU A 55 10.34 -0.37 1.57
CA GLU A 55 10.83 0.97 1.95
C GLU A 55 9.75 2.04 1.76
N LEU A 56 9.02 2.01 0.64
CA LEU A 56 7.90 2.91 0.38
C LEU A 56 6.74 2.73 1.37
N ASN A 57 6.44 1.49 1.76
CA ASN A 57 5.39 1.23 2.76
C ASN A 57 5.82 1.75 4.14
N ARG A 58 7.10 1.55 4.50
CA ARG A 58 7.67 2.02 5.76
C ARG A 58 7.65 3.55 5.85
N SER A 59 8.08 4.24 4.81
CA SER A 59 8.09 5.71 4.79
C SER A 59 6.67 6.29 4.91
N ARG A 60 5.69 5.71 4.22
CA ARG A 60 4.28 6.09 4.34
C ARG A 60 3.73 5.85 5.73
N SER A 61 4.04 4.70 6.34
CA SER A 61 3.63 4.37 7.70
C SER A 61 4.17 5.38 8.70
N LEU A 62 5.46 5.75 8.59
CA LEU A 62 6.07 6.76 9.45
C LEU A 62 5.45 8.15 9.25
N ALA A 63 5.20 8.56 8.01
CA ALA A 63 4.56 9.83 7.72
C ALA A 63 3.13 9.91 8.29
N GLU A 64 2.37 8.81 8.22
CA GLU A 64 1.04 8.74 8.82
C GLU A 64 1.13 8.81 10.35
N GLN A 65 2.05 8.06 10.95
CA GLN A 65 2.29 8.10 12.40
C GLN A 65 2.66 9.51 12.86
N GLU A 66 3.56 10.20 12.16
CA GLU A 66 3.91 11.59 12.47
C GLU A 66 2.70 12.51 12.37
N ARG A 67 1.89 12.37 11.31
CA ARG A 67 0.70 13.19 11.10
C ARG A 67 -0.31 13.00 12.24
N VAL A 68 -0.56 11.76 12.63
CA VAL A 68 -1.44 11.39 13.75
C VAL A 68 -0.88 11.92 15.07
N MET A 69 0.41 11.73 15.35
CA MET A 69 1.05 12.25 16.57
C MET A 69 0.99 13.78 16.66
N ARG A 70 1.13 14.47 15.53
CA ARG A 70 0.99 15.92 15.45
C ARG A 70 -0.45 16.36 15.71
N GLU A 71 -1.44 15.61 15.22
CA GLU A 71 -2.85 15.86 15.50
C GLU A 71 -3.15 15.69 17.00
N TYR A 72 -2.71 14.61 17.63
CA TYR A 72 -2.84 14.41 19.08
C TYR A 72 -2.12 15.47 19.92
N ARG A 73 -1.01 16.02 19.42
CA ARG A 73 -0.26 17.08 20.12
C ARG A 73 -0.92 18.46 20.01
N ARG A 74 -1.89 18.66 19.10
CA ARG A 74 -2.60 19.96 19.03
C ARG A 74 -3.34 20.18 20.35
N PRO A 75 -2.98 21.20 21.16
CA PRO A 75 -3.77 21.53 22.32
C PRO A 75 -5.15 21.93 21.81
N ASP A 76 -6.19 21.27 22.30
CA ASP A 76 -7.57 21.60 22.00
C ASP A 76 -7.88 22.95 22.68
N TYR A 77 -7.51 24.06 22.04
CA TYR A 77 -7.97 25.39 22.44
C TYR A 77 -9.41 25.56 21.98
N ARG A 78 -10.32 24.77 22.58
CA ARG A 78 -11.76 25.01 22.53
C ARG A 78 -12.14 25.72 23.83
N CYS A 79 -12.15 27.05 23.76
CA CYS A 79 -12.78 27.92 24.74
C CYS A 79 -14.25 28.13 24.36
#